data_AF-A0A9D2NIA2-F1
#
_entry.id   AF-A0A9D2NIA2-F1
#
_cell.length_a   1.000
_cell.length_b   1.000
_cell.length_c   1.000
_cell.angle_alpha   90.00
_cell.angle_beta   90.00
_cell.angle_gamma   90.00
#
_symmetry.space_group_name_H-M   'P 1'
#
loop_
_entity.id
_entity.type
_entity.pdbx_description
1 polymer ?
#
loop_
_entity_poly.entity_id
_entity_poly.type
_entity_poly.pdbx_seq_one_letter_code
_entity_poly.pdbx_strand_id
1 'polypeptide(L)'
;MRMNNITPSSKKKTSISVREMRQILGLNKVESYWLVHQNRFRTIVAAGRMRIMLDSFEEWYAGQFHYKKVNGEAPGSKWEKTTMSIREAAALLGLQEATLYDLLKKKPFQTIQVDNRTRIDRTSFWAWYESQDFYRTVADQQADRLKFGETLTMPEVARLLGTHRNNVYYLVQKGCFETIQTSRTKLICKDSFERWYKGQSKYRIVSAANGGDEDGIHC
;
A
#
# COMPACT_ATOMS: atom_id res chain seq x y z
N MET A 1 -56.93 -0.28 37.49
CA MET A 1 -56.54 0.65 36.40
C MET A 1 -55.12 0.34 35.98
N ARG A 2 -54.90 -0.25 34.80
CA ARG A 2 -53.55 -0.50 34.24
C ARG A 2 -53.23 0.66 33.29
N MET A 3 -52.28 1.50 33.67
CA MET A 3 -51.75 2.57 32.82
C MET A 3 -50.74 1.94 31.86
N ASN A 4 -51.11 1.87 30.58
CA ASN A 4 -50.20 1.47 29.51
C ASN A 4 -49.23 2.61 29.23
N ASN A 5 -47.98 2.49 29.70
CA ASN A 5 -46.90 3.37 29.29
C ASN A 5 -46.49 3.02 27.85
N ILE A 6 -46.98 3.79 26.89
CA ILE A 6 -46.51 3.77 25.51
C ILE A 6 -45.14 4.47 25.50
N THR A 7 -44.06 3.70 25.53
CA THR A 7 -42.72 4.20 25.25
C THR A 7 -42.69 4.70 23.81
N PRO A 8 -42.39 5.99 23.52
CA PRO A 8 -42.30 6.45 22.14
C PRO A 8 -41.06 5.82 21.49
N SER A 9 -41.29 4.85 20.60
CA SER A 9 -40.30 4.33 19.67
C SER A 9 -39.55 5.50 19.01
N SER A 10 -38.22 5.58 19.18
CA SER A 10 -37.41 6.61 18.56
C SER A 10 -37.44 6.40 17.05
N LYS A 11 -38.31 7.13 16.35
CA LYS A 11 -38.40 7.05 14.89
C LYS A 11 -37.04 7.38 14.28
N LYS A 12 -36.47 6.44 13.51
CA LYS A 12 -35.25 6.67 12.73
C LYS A 12 -35.48 7.88 11.83
N LYS A 13 -34.60 8.89 11.89
CA LYS A 13 -34.69 10.08 11.04
C LYS A 13 -34.52 9.68 9.58
N THR A 14 -35.47 10.01 8.71
CA THR A 14 -35.39 9.73 7.27
C THR A 14 -34.61 10.80 6.49
N SER A 15 -34.57 12.03 7.01
CA SER A 15 -33.84 13.15 6.39
C SER A 15 -33.21 14.07 7.44
N ILE A 16 -32.17 14.78 7.03
CA ILE A 16 -31.42 15.74 7.85
C ILE A 16 -31.42 17.12 7.18
N SER A 17 -31.24 18.18 7.96
CA SER A 17 -31.05 19.53 7.44
C SER A 17 -29.60 19.74 6.96
N VAL A 18 -29.36 20.77 6.13
CA VAL A 18 -27.99 21.17 5.74
C VAL A 18 -27.12 21.51 6.96
N ARG A 19 -27.72 22.10 8.01
CA ARG A 19 -27.03 22.39 9.27
C ARG A 19 -26.60 21.12 9.99
N GLU A 20 -27.45 20.09 10.03
CA GLU A 20 -27.10 18.79 10.60
C GLU A 20 -25.99 18.11 9.78
N MET A 21 -26.08 18.09 8.44
CA MET A 21 -25.01 17.55 7.59
C MET A 21 -23.68 18.28 7.81
N ARG A 22 -23.73 19.62 7.92
CA ARG A 22 -22.56 20.45 8.25
C ARG A 22 -21.91 20.01 9.56
N GLN A 23 -22.70 19.74 10.60
CA GLN A 23 -22.19 19.27 11.89
C GLN A 23 -21.61 17.85 11.79
N ILE A 24 -22.28 16.95 11.06
CA ILE A 24 -21.82 15.58 10.83
C ILE A 24 -20.44 15.57 10.15
N LEU A 25 -20.26 16.40 9.12
CA LEU A 25 -19.02 16.46 8.33
C LEU A 25 -18.00 17.50 8.82
N GLY A 26 -18.32 18.30 9.83
CA GLY A 26 -17.43 19.34 10.35
C GLY A 26 -17.14 20.48 9.37
N LEU A 27 -18.03 20.70 8.38
CA LEU A 27 -17.83 21.67 7.32
C LEU A 27 -18.14 23.10 7.77
N ASN A 28 -17.60 24.08 7.04
CA ASN A 28 -18.09 25.45 7.15
C ASN A 28 -19.44 25.63 6.41
N LYS A 29 -20.08 26.81 6.56
CA LYS A 29 -21.38 27.06 5.92
C LYS A 29 -21.25 26.99 4.40
N VAL A 30 -20.25 27.65 3.82
CA VAL A 30 -20.07 27.75 2.37
C VAL A 30 -19.86 26.37 1.75
N GLU A 31 -18.94 25.58 2.31
CA GLU A 31 -18.66 24.20 1.88
C GLU A 31 -19.89 23.30 1.96
N SER A 32 -20.64 23.37 3.07
CA SER A 32 -21.84 22.55 3.22
C SER A 32 -22.91 22.88 2.16
N TYR A 33 -23.07 24.15 1.80
CA TYR A 33 -23.98 24.54 0.74
C TYR A 33 -23.45 24.13 -0.64
N TRP A 34 -22.15 24.30 -0.89
CA TRP A 34 -21.53 23.89 -2.16
C TRP A 34 -21.68 22.38 -2.41
N LEU A 35 -21.43 21.55 -1.39
CA LEU A 35 -21.60 20.10 -1.46
C LEU A 35 -23.03 19.70 -1.83
N VAL A 36 -24.04 20.35 -1.25
CA VAL A 36 -25.45 20.10 -1.58
C VAL A 36 -25.76 20.40 -3.05
N HIS A 37 -25.19 21.48 -3.60
CA HIS A 37 -25.41 21.87 -5.00
C HIS A 37 -24.70 20.95 -6.01
N GLN A 38 -23.79 20.08 -5.57
CA GLN A 38 -23.19 19.08 -6.45
C GLN A 38 -24.13 17.91 -6.79
N ASN A 39 -25.33 17.85 -6.20
CA ASN A 39 -26.33 16.80 -6.46
C ASN A 39 -25.80 15.36 -6.29
N ARG A 40 -24.88 15.16 -5.33
CA ARG A 40 -24.27 13.84 -5.05
C ARG A 40 -25.19 12.91 -4.27
N PHE A 41 -26.19 13.47 -3.59
CA PHE A 41 -27.19 12.78 -2.79
C PHE A 41 -28.53 13.49 -2.94
N ARG A 42 -29.61 12.76 -2.67
CA ARG A 42 -30.99 13.24 -2.88
C ARG A 42 -31.37 14.30 -1.85
N THR A 43 -31.91 15.42 -2.35
CA THR A 43 -32.53 16.47 -1.54
C THR A 43 -34.00 16.62 -1.84
N ILE A 44 -34.79 16.97 -0.83
CA ILE A 44 -36.21 17.29 -0.93
C ILE A 44 -36.50 18.62 -0.23
N VAL A 45 -37.63 19.26 -0.56
CA VAL A 45 -38.16 20.39 0.20
C VAL A 45 -39.27 19.89 1.11
N ALA A 46 -39.09 20.01 2.43
CA ALA A 46 -40.11 19.66 3.41
C ALA A 46 -40.46 20.91 4.24
N ALA A 47 -41.73 21.29 4.26
CA ALA A 47 -42.22 22.50 4.94
C ALA A 47 -41.41 23.77 4.58
N GLY A 48 -41.15 23.98 3.29
CA GLY A 48 -40.39 25.14 2.79
C GLY A 48 -38.89 25.13 3.11
N ARG A 49 -38.36 24.04 3.67
CA ARG A 49 -36.93 23.91 4.00
C ARG A 49 -36.30 22.72 3.28
N MET A 50 -35.11 22.93 2.73
CA MET A 50 -34.33 21.87 2.10
C MET A 50 -33.86 20.82 3.12
N ARG A 51 -34.08 19.55 2.79
CA ARG A 51 -33.67 18.37 3.56
C ARG A 51 -32.92 17.40 2.68
N ILE A 52 -31.93 16.74 3.26
CA ILE A 52 -31.09 15.73 2.63
C ILE A 52 -31.59 14.36 3.08
N MET A 53 -31.85 13.48 2.13
CA MET A 53 -32.27 12.11 2.43
C MET A 53 -31.09 11.33 3.02
N LEU A 54 -31.31 10.75 4.20
CA LEU A 54 -30.20 10.18 4.99
C LEU A 54 -29.62 8.94 4.32
N ASP A 55 -30.46 8.08 3.74
CA ASP A 55 -30.06 6.90 2.98
C ASP A 55 -29.14 7.26 1.79
N SER A 56 -29.55 8.23 0.98
CA SER A 56 -28.77 8.69 -0.17
C SER A 56 -27.48 9.39 0.24
N PHE A 57 -27.47 10.12 1.36
CA PHE A 57 -26.25 10.69 1.93
C PHE A 57 -25.27 9.62 2.38
N GLU A 58 -25.74 8.58 3.09
CA GLU A 58 -24.89 7.49 3.56
C GLU A 58 -24.35 6.64 2.40
N GLU A 59 -25.16 6.39 1.37
CA GLU A 59 -24.70 5.72 0.15
C GLU A 59 -23.60 6.50 -0.57
N TRP A 60 -23.78 7.83 -0.71
CA TRP A 60 -22.74 8.69 -1.24
C TRP A 60 -21.47 8.69 -0.36
N TYR A 61 -21.65 8.78 0.96
CA TYR A 61 -20.53 8.81 1.92
C TYR A 61 -19.69 7.53 1.87
N ALA A 62 -20.34 6.37 1.76
CA ALA A 62 -19.69 5.08 1.57
C ALA A 62 -18.90 4.99 0.25
N GLY A 63 -19.24 5.81 -0.76
CA GLY A 63 -18.61 5.80 -2.08
C GLY A 63 -17.48 6.81 -2.31
N GLN A 64 -17.19 7.70 -1.36
CA GLN A 64 -16.22 8.79 -1.50
C GLN A 64 -15.09 8.70 -0.46
N PHE A 65 -14.03 9.51 -0.57
CA PHE A 65 -12.90 9.50 0.37
C PHE A 65 -12.46 10.90 0.84
N HIS A 66 -13.10 11.96 0.35
CA HIS A 66 -12.76 13.35 0.64
C HIS A 66 -13.33 13.80 1.99
N TYR A 67 -14.64 13.70 2.17
CA TYR A 67 -15.36 14.15 3.35
C TYR A 67 -15.27 13.11 4.48
N LYS A 68 -15.06 13.56 5.71
CA LYS A 68 -14.99 12.71 6.90
C LYS A 68 -16.03 13.16 7.92
N LYS A 69 -16.68 12.19 8.55
CA LYS A 69 -17.54 12.48 9.72
C LYS A 69 -16.64 12.87 10.90
N VAL A 70 -17.06 13.88 11.68
CA VAL A 70 -16.31 14.35 12.86
C VAL A 70 -16.19 13.25 13.91
N ASN A 71 -17.28 12.54 14.17
CA ASN A 71 -17.38 11.46 15.16
C ASN A 71 -18.05 10.23 14.54
N GLY A 72 -17.52 9.72 13.43
CA GLY A 72 -18.15 8.60 12.73
C GLY A 72 -17.16 7.72 11.98
N GLU A 73 -17.71 6.74 11.28
CA GLU A 73 -16.95 5.80 10.46
C GLU A 73 -16.15 6.51 9.36
N ALA A 74 -15.01 5.91 9.00
CA ALA A 74 -14.22 6.38 7.87
C ALA A 74 -15.03 6.31 6.57
N PRO A 75 -14.82 7.26 5.64
CA PRO A 75 -15.50 7.25 4.35
C PRO A 75 -14.98 6.10 3.46
N GLY A 76 -15.75 5.75 2.43
CA GLY A 76 -15.27 4.83 1.40
C GLY A 76 -15.46 3.33 1.71
N SER A 77 -16.31 2.98 2.67
CA SER A 77 -16.61 1.60 3.06
C SER A 77 -17.06 0.71 1.90
N LYS A 78 -17.67 1.28 0.85
CA LYS A 78 -18.03 0.58 -0.40
C LYS A 78 -16.80 -0.06 -1.07
N TRP A 79 -15.65 0.56 -0.93
CA TRP A 79 -14.42 0.21 -1.63
C TRP A 79 -13.37 -0.44 -0.73
N GLU A 80 -13.64 -0.50 0.58
CA GLU A 80 -12.68 -0.90 1.60
C GLU A 80 -12.17 -2.33 1.40
N LYS A 81 -12.98 -3.24 0.85
CA LYS A 81 -12.58 -4.64 0.58
C LYS A 81 -11.96 -4.81 -0.80
N THR A 82 -12.50 -4.14 -1.80
CA THR A 82 -12.14 -4.35 -3.21
C THR A 82 -10.96 -3.51 -3.66
N THR A 83 -10.66 -2.39 -2.99
CA THR A 83 -9.60 -1.47 -3.44
C THR A 83 -8.68 -1.04 -2.31
N MET A 84 -7.43 -0.76 -2.66
CA MET A 84 -6.45 -0.11 -1.78
C MET A 84 -5.98 1.21 -2.38
N SER A 85 -5.50 2.12 -1.54
CA SER A 85 -4.82 3.34 -1.95
C SER A 85 -3.42 3.03 -2.45
N ILE A 86 -2.86 3.98 -3.18
CA ILE A 86 -1.45 3.94 -3.60
C ILE A 86 -0.54 3.83 -2.38
N ARG A 87 -0.78 4.62 -1.33
CA ARG A 87 -0.02 4.55 -0.08
C ARG A 87 -0.07 3.16 0.58
N GLU A 88 -1.24 2.53 0.66
CA GLU A 88 -1.37 1.19 1.23
C GLU A 88 -0.61 0.15 0.39
N ALA A 89 -0.72 0.18 -0.93
CA ALA A 89 0.03 -0.71 -1.81
C ALA A 89 1.55 -0.49 -1.72
N ALA A 90 1.99 0.76 -1.60
CA ALA A 90 3.40 1.10 -1.45
C ALA A 90 3.94 0.55 -0.12
N ALA A 91 3.19 0.73 0.96
CA ALA A 91 3.52 0.17 2.26
C ALA A 91 3.54 -1.37 2.25
N LEU A 92 2.59 -2.02 1.56
CA LEU A 92 2.58 -3.47 1.39
C LEU A 92 3.84 -3.99 0.73
N LEU A 93 4.33 -3.30 -0.31
CA LEU A 93 5.54 -3.68 -1.06
C LEU A 93 6.84 -3.15 -0.44
N GLY A 94 6.77 -2.32 0.61
CA GLY A 94 7.94 -1.64 1.19
C GLY A 94 8.58 -0.63 0.23
N LEU A 95 7.79 -0.04 -0.67
CA LEU A 95 8.24 0.94 -1.66
C LEU A 95 7.91 2.37 -1.24
N GLN A 96 8.65 3.32 -1.81
CA GLN A 96 8.23 4.73 -1.79
C GLN A 96 7.03 4.92 -2.73
N GLU A 97 6.11 5.84 -2.39
CA GLU A 97 4.93 6.12 -3.22
C GLU A 97 5.31 6.52 -4.66
N ALA A 98 6.39 7.29 -4.83
CA ALA A 98 6.91 7.67 -6.15
C ALA A 98 7.26 6.45 -7.02
N THR A 99 7.94 5.45 -6.44
CA THR A 99 8.28 4.20 -7.13
C THR A 99 7.03 3.44 -7.53
N LEU A 100 6.01 3.43 -6.69
CA LEU A 100 4.74 2.81 -7.02
C LEU A 100 4.01 3.57 -8.14
N TYR A 101 4.07 4.89 -8.19
CA TYR A 101 3.53 5.66 -9.32
C TYR A 101 4.21 5.29 -10.64
N ASP A 102 5.52 5.08 -10.65
CA ASP A 102 6.22 4.62 -11.85
C ASP A 102 5.84 3.19 -12.24
N LEU A 103 5.55 2.32 -11.27
CA LEU A 103 5.00 1.00 -11.52
C LEU A 103 3.59 1.09 -12.13
N LEU A 104 2.72 1.97 -11.63
CA LEU A 104 1.37 2.19 -12.16
C LEU A 104 1.37 2.63 -13.63
N LYS A 105 2.37 3.42 -14.06
CA LYS A 105 2.51 3.83 -15.48
C LYS A 105 2.65 2.62 -16.42
N LYS A 106 3.20 1.50 -15.93
CA LYS A 106 3.35 0.25 -16.68
C LYS A 106 2.06 -0.57 -16.74
N LYS A 107 1.01 -0.14 -16.03
CA LYS A 107 -0.32 -0.78 -15.94
C LYS A 107 -0.28 -2.29 -15.63
N PRO A 108 0.48 -2.74 -14.60
CA PRO A 108 0.57 -4.16 -14.25
C PRO A 108 -0.73 -4.75 -13.66
N PHE A 109 -1.57 -3.90 -13.05
CA PHE A 109 -2.83 -4.28 -12.41
C PHE A 109 -3.85 -3.15 -12.58
N GLN A 110 -5.12 -3.44 -12.28
CA GLN A 110 -6.22 -2.53 -12.56
C GLN A 110 -6.28 -1.38 -11.55
N THR A 111 -6.66 -0.20 -12.06
CA THR A 111 -6.91 0.97 -11.25
C THR A 111 -8.28 1.55 -11.54
N ILE A 112 -8.89 2.16 -10.53
CA ILE A 112 -10.23 2.74 -10.57
C ILE A 112 -10.12 4.18 -10.08
N GLN A 113 -10.80 5.11 -10.75
CA GLN A 113 -10.92 6.50 -10.28
C GLN A 113 -12.13 6.62 -9.35
N VAL A 114 -11.89 7.00 -8.11
CA VAL A 114 -12.94 7.27 -7.12
C VAL A 114 -12.71 8.66 -6.55
N ASP A 115 -13.63 9.59 -6.85
CA ASP A 115 -13.59 10.96 -6.32
C ASP A 115 -12.25 11.68 -6.59
N ASN A 116 -11.80 11.62 -7.85
CA ASN A 116 -10.50 12.14 -8.32
C ASN A 116 -9.28 11.52 -7.64
N ARG A 117 -9.44 10.36 -7.00
CA ARG A 117 -8.34 9.58 -6.43
C ARG A 117 -8.22 8.26 -7.14
N THR A 118 -7.00 7.95 -7.59
CA THR A 118 -6.65 6.65 -8.13
C THR A 118 -6.64 5.61 -7.01
N ARG A 119 -7.36 4.51 -7.21
CA ARG A 119 -7.35 3.33 -6.34
C ARG A 119 -6.92 2.11 -7.11
N ILE A 120 -6.32 1.17 -6.41
CA ILE A 120 -5.81 -0.09 -6.96
C ILE A 120 -6.82 -1.17 -6.62
N ASP A 121 -7.28 -1.92 -7.61
CA ASP A 121 -8.13 -3.09 -7.38
C ASP A 121 -7.29 -4.20 -6.72
N ARG A 122 -7.76 -4.70 -5.57
CA ARG A 122 -7.01 -5.67 -4.76
C ARG A 122 -6.81 -6.99 -5.48
N THR A 123 -7.85 -7.48 -6.16
CA THR A 123 -7.83 -8.79 -6.82
C THR A 123 -6.78 -8.81 -7.93
N SER A 124 -6.78 -7.80 -8.80
CA SER A 124 -5.81 -7.66 -9.86
C SER A 124 -4.39 -7.39 -9.35
N PHE A 125 -4.24 -6.64 -8.25
CA PHE A 125 -2.94 -6.46 -7.59
C PHE A 125 -2.35 -7.79 -7.14
N TRP A 126 -3.13 -8.63 -6.45
CA TRP A 126 -2.64 -9.93 -5.98
C TRP A 126 -2.40 -10.93 -7.10
N ALA A 127 -3.26 -10.97 -8.13
CA ALA A 127 -3.02 -11.79 -9.31
C ALA A 127 -1.72 -11.39 -10.03
N TRP A 128 -1.46 -10.07 -10.16
CA TRP A 128 -0.19 -9.58 -10.67
C TRP A 128 0.96 -9.96 -9.73
N TYR A 129 0.81 -9.77 -8.42
CA TYR A 129 1.84 -10.09 -7.43
C TYR A 129 2.27 -11.55 -7.50
N GLU A 130 1.32 -12.48 -7.64
CA GLU A 130 1.58 -13.93 -7.77
C GLU A 130 2.18 -14.31 -9.12
N SER A 131 1.94 -13.53 -10.17
CA SER A 131 2.49 -13.76 -11.52
C SER A 131 3.98 -13.41 -11.64
N GLN A 132 4.56 -12.79 -10.62
CA GLN A 132 5.89 -12.21 -10.65
C GLN A 132 6.65 -12.51 -9.36
N ASP A 133 7.97 -12.27 -9.38
CA ASP A 133 8.88 -12.61 -8.30
C ASP A 133 9.81 -11.47 -7.86
N PHE A 134 9.69 -10.31 -8.50
CA PHE A 134 10.54 -9.16 -8.26
C PHE A 134 10.08 -8.35 -7.06
N TYR A 135 8.80 -7.98 -7.05
CA TYR A 135 8.18 -7.27 -5.94
C TYR A 135 7.77 -8.28 -4.87
N ARG A 136 8.15 -8.01 -3.63
CA ARG A 136 7.80 -8.83 -2.47
C ARG A 136 7.14 -7.97 -1.43
N THR A 137 6.12 -8.48 -0.76
CA THR A 137 5.52 -7.75 0.36
C THR A 137 6.52 -7.64 1.52
N VAL A 138 6.36 -6.64 2.38
CA VAL A 138 7.19 -6.53 3.61
C VAL A 138 7.09 -7.78 4.47
N ALA A 139 5.90 -8.39 4.55
CA ALA A 139 5.69 -9.64 5.28
C ALA A 139 6.48 -10.80 4.64
N ASP A 140 6.44 -10.93 3.32
CA ASP A 140 7.18 -11.96 2.61
C ASP A 140 8.69 -11.74 2.69
N GLN A 141 9.17 -10.51 2.57
CA GLN A 141 10.57 -10.16 2.78
C GLN A 141 11.04 -10.55 4.19
N GLN A 142 10.19 -10.35 5.20
CA GLN A 142 10.50 -10.75 6.57
C GLN A 142 10.47 -12.28 6.74
N ALA A 143 9.51 -12.97 6.13
CA ALA A 143 9.45 -14.44 6.17
C ALA A 143 10.67 -15.06 5.47
N ASP A 144 11.08 -14.50 4.33
CA ASP A 144 12.27 -14.91 3.59
C ASP A 144 13.52 -14.70 4.48
N ARG A 145 13.63 -13.55 5.17
CA ARG A 145 14.72 -13.28 6.13
C ARG A 145 14.73 -14.23 7.33
N LEU A 146 13.56 -14.64 7.85
CA LEU A 146 13.49 -15.59 8.97
C LEU A 146 13.86 -17.01 8.54
N LYS A 147 13.41 -17.42 7.35
CA LYS A 147 13.66 -18.77 6.82
C LYS A 147 15.12 -18.96 6.42
N PHE A 148 15.73 -17.92 5.87
CA PHE A 148 17.03 -17.99 5.22
C PHE A 148 18.13 -17.20 5.92
N GLY A 149 17.79 -16.49 7.00
CA GLY A 149 18.69 -15.54 7.66
C GLY A 149 18.93 -14.28 6.82
N GLU A 150 20.00 -13.56 7.15
CA GLU A 150 20.50 -12.53 6.26
C GLU A 150 21.06 -13.16 4.99
N THR A 151 20.69 -12.62 3.83
CA THR A 151 21.18 -13.09 2.53
C THR A 151 21.94 -11.98 1.82
N LEU A 152 22.88 -12.36 0.99
CA LEU A 152 23.67 -11.48 0.14
C LEU A 152 23.39 -11.83 -1.32
N THR A 153 23.16 -10.82 -2.13
CA THR A 153 23.13 -10.99 -3.58
C THR A 153 24.55 -11.22 -4.11
N MET A 154 24.69 -11.89 -5.25
CA MET A 154 26.01 -12.09 -5.87
C MET A 154 26.77 -10.78 -6.15
N PRO A 155 26.12 -9.69 -6.60
CA PRO A 155 26.77 -8.38 -6.75
C PRO A 155 27.23 -7.76 -5.42
N GLU A 156 26.53 -8.00 -4.31
CA GLU A 156 26.98 -7.56 -2.98
C GLU A 156 28.22 -8.33 -2.55
N VAL A 157 28.24 -9.65 -2.71
CA VAL A 157 29.43 -10.46 -2.41
C VAL A 157 30.61 -10.03 -3.29
N ALA A 158 30.37 -9.74 -4.57
CA ALA A 158 31.40 -9.27 -5.48
C ALA A 158 32.03 -7.96 -4.97
N ARG A 159 31.19 -7.00 -4.56
CA ARG A 159 31.63 -5.74 -3.94
C ARG A 159 32.38 -5.96 -2.63
N LEU A 160 31.85 -6.81 -1.74
CA LEU A 160 32.48 -7.12 -0.46
C LEU A 160 33.89 -7.69 -0.65
N LEU A 161 34.07 -8.60 -1.60
CA LEU A 161 35.36 -9.22 -1.88
C LEU A 161 36.27 -8.37 -2.79
N GLY A 162 35.81 -7.23 -3.30
CA GLY A 162 36.54 -6.43 -4.29
C GLY A 162 36.86 -7.20 -5.56
N THR A 163 35.95 -8.08 -6.01
CA THR A 163 36.18 -8.96 -7.17
C THR A 163 35.10 -8.80 -8.23
N HIS A 164 35.41 -9.22 -9.46
CA HIS A 164 34.42 -9.23 -10.53
C HIS A 164 33.32 -10.28 -10.29
N ARG A 165 32.07 -9.97 -10.66
CA ARG A 165 30.88 -10.83 -10.46
C ARG A 165 31.07 -12.28 -10.91
N ASN A 166 31.81 -12.50 -12.00
CA ASN A 166 32.08 -13.85 -12.54
C ASN A 166 32.83 -14.75 -11.55
N ASN A 167 33.69 -14.17 -10.70
CA ASN A 167 34.40 -14.93 -9.67
C ASN A 167 33.42 -15.45 -8.62
N VAL A 168 32.43 -14.65 -8.24
CA VAL A 168 31.39 -15.08 -7.30
C VAL A 168 30.52 -16.17 -7.91
N TYR A 169 30.15 -16.05 -9.20
CA TYR A 169 29.44 -17.13 -9.91
C TYR A 169 30.21 -18.45 -9.88
N TYR A 170 31.53 -18.40 -10.11
CA TYR A 170 32.41 -19.56 -10.01
C TYR A 170 32.42 -20.16 -8.60
N LEU A 171 32.51 -19.32 -7.55
CA LEU A 171 32.48 -19.78 -6.16
C LEU A 171 31.16 -20.46 -5.79
N VAL A 172 30.02 -19.90 -6.23
CA VAL A 172 28.71 -20.56 -6.07
C VAL A 172 28.68 -21.90 -6.81
N GLN A 173 29.17 -21.96 -8.04
CA GLN A 173 29.18 -23.21 -8.81
C GLN A 173 30.08 -24.29 -8.17
N LYS A 174 31.15 -23.88 -7.48
CA LYS A 174 32.02 -24.77 -6.69
C LYS A 174 31.42 -25.23 -5.36
N GLY A 175 30.21 -24.78 -5.01
CA GLY A 175 29.56 -25.16 -3.76
C GLY A 175 30.15 -24.48 -2.53
N CYS A 176 30.82 -23.33 -2.71
CA CYS A 176 31.42 -22.60 -1.58
C CYS A 176 30.38 -21.98 -0.63
N PHE A 177 29.12 -21.85 -1.07
CA PHE A 177 28.05 -21.20 -0.33
C PHE A 177 26.76 -22.03 -0.34
N GLU A 178 26.01 -21.97 0.74
CA GLU A 178 24.59 -22.32 0.77
C GLU A 178 23.82 -21.21 0.02
N THR A 179 23.07 -21.61 -1.01
CA THR A 179 22.34 -20.68 -1.86
C THR A 179 20.85 -20.96 -1.87
N ILE A 180 20.08 -19.90 -2.03
CA ILE A 180 18.62 -19.94 -2.15
C ILE A 180 18.28 -19.50 -3.56
N GLN A 181 17.62 -20.39 -4.29
CA GLN A 181 17.14 -20.10 -5.62
C GLN A 181 15.82 -19.34 -5.51
N THR A 182 15.85 -18.04 -5.79
CA THR A 182 14.67 -17.29 -6.19
C THR A 182 14.54 -17.41 -7.71
N SER A 183 13.36 -17.20 -8.27
CA SER A 183 13.14 -17.23 -9.73
C SER A 183 13.97 -16.19 -10.49
N ARG A 184 14.42 -15.11 -9.83
CA ARG A 184 15.30 -14.09 -10.44
C ARG A 184 16.79 -14.25 -10.16
N THR A 185 17.17 -14.68 -8.95
CA THR A 185 18.59 -14.69 -8.53
C THR A 185 18.89 -15.85 -7.58
N LYS A 186 20.17 -16.26 -7.55
CA LYS A 186 20.71 -17.05 -6.45
C LYS A 186 21.17 -16.11 -5.35
N LEU A 187 20.50 -16.19 -4.21
CA LEU A 187 20.91 -15.51 -2.98
C LEU A 187 21.90 -16.40 -2.24
N ILE A 188 22.91 -15.80 -1.62
CA ILE A 188 23.90 -16.48 -0.78
C ILE A 188 23.51 -16.25 0.67
N CYS A 189 23.43 -17.31 1.47
CA CYS A 189 23.22 -17.17 2.92
C CYS A 189 24.45 -16.47 3.54
N LYS A 190 24.22 -15.38 4.29
CA LYS A 190 25.31 -14.59 4.90
C LYS A 190 26.14 -15.42 5.86
N ASP A 191 25.51 -16.23 6.71
CA ASP A 191 26.22 -17.12 7.64
C ASP A 191 27.09 -18.15 6.91
N SER A 192 26.63 -18.62 5.74
CA SER A 192 27.41 -19.52 4.89
C SER A 192 28.61 -18.80 4.27
N PHE A 193 28.39 -17.58 3.76
CA PHE A 193 29.47 -16.71 3.28
C PHE A 193 30.52 -16.44 4.36
N GLU A 194 30.09 -16.10 5.59
CA GLU A 194 31.00 -15.81 6.70
C GLU A 194 31.80 -17.06 7.14
N ARG A 195 31.16 -18.24 7.20
CA ARG A 195 31.84 -19.52 7.45
C ARG A 195 32.89 -19.80 6.39
N TRP A 196 32.53 -19.68 5.11
CA TRP A 196 33.47 -19.85 4.01
C TRP A 196 34.62 -18.83 4.07
N TYR A 197 34.31 -17.56 4.33
CA TYR A 197 35.29 -16.48 4.39
C TYR A 197 36.33 -16.67 5.48
N LYS A 198 35.93 -17.19 6.66
CA LYS A 198 36.84 -17.53 7.77
C LYS A 198 37.75 -18.72 7.45
N GLY A 199 37.31 -19.64 6.59
CA GLY A 199 38.05 -20.86 6.22
C GLY A 199 39.00 -20.71 5.03
N GLN A 200 39.09 -19.53 4.43
CA GLN A 200 39.89 -19.26 3.23
C GLN A 200 40.89 -18.13 3.48
N SER A 201 41.98 -18.10 2.72
CA SER A 201 43.05 -17.07 2.82
C SER A 201 43.25 -16.24 1.55
N LYS A 202 42.52 -16.55 0.47
CA LYS A 202 42.67 -15.96 -0.86
C LYS A 202 42.00 -14.59 -1.01
N TYR A 203 40.79 -14.45 -0.49
CA TYR A 203 39.96 -13.26 -0.62
C TYR A 203 40.00 -12.43 0.66
N ARG A 204 39.95 -11.11 0.51
CA ARG A 204 39.88 -10.15 1.61
C ARG A 204 38.67 -9.24 1.43
N ILE A 205 37.94 -8.98 2.50
CA ILE A 205 36.85 -8.00 2.48
C ILE A 205 37.46 -6.62 2.32
N VAL A 206 37.01 -5.89 1.31
CA VAL A 206 37.38 -4.49 1.10
C VAL A 206 36.48 -3.66 2.01
N SER A 207 37.04 -3.11 3.09
CA SER A 207 36.31 -2.16 3.94
C SER A 207 35.93 -0.93 3.11
N ALA A 208 34.68 -0.48 3.21
CA ALA A 208 34.10 0.66 2.49
C ALA A 208 34.68 2.04 2.85
N ALA A 209 35.98 2.13 3.14
CA ALA A 209 36.70 3.38 3.35
C ALA A 209 37.40 3.88 2.08
N ASN A 210 37.63 3.04 1.06
CA ASN A 210 38.33 3.43 -0.16
C ASN A 210 37.63 2.88 -1.40
N GLY A 211 36.82 3.72 -2.06
CA GLY A 211 36.28 3.46 -3.41
C GLY A 211 34.77 3.68 -3.50
N GLY A 212 34.28 4.79 -4.04
CA GLY A 212 35.00 5.85 -4.71
C GLY A 212 34.06 6.89 -5.31
N ASP A 213 34.67 7.88 -5.93
CA ASP A 213 34.18 8.49 -7.15
C ASP A 213 35.37 8.46 -8.10
N GLU A 214 35.38 7.53 -9.05
CA GLU A 214 35.94 7.73 -10.39
C GLU A 214 35.50 6.57 -11.30
N ASP A 215 34.94 7.00 -12.43
CA ASP A 215 34.70 6.30 -13.68
C ASP A 215 33.59 5.22 -13.72
N GLY A 216 32.59 5.31 -14.60
CA GLY A 216 32.40 6.21 -15.73
C GLY A 216 31.15 5.79 -16.49
N ILE A 217 30.49 6.78 -17.08
CA ILE A 217 29.48 6.61 -18.12
C ILE A 217 30.06 5.74 -19.23
N HIS A 218 29.38 4.65 -19.56
CA HIS A 218 29.37 4.13 -20.92
C HIS A 218 27.99 3.55 -21.23
N CYS A 219 27.28 4.34 -22.06
CA CYS A 219 26.17 4.04 -22.99
C CYS A 219 25.09 3.04 -22.56
#